data_AF-A0A4Y2DPL8-F1
#
_entry.id   AF-A0A4Y2DPL8-F1
#
_cell.length_a   1.000
_cell.length_b   1.000
_cell.length_c   1.000
_cell.angle_alpha   90.00
_cell.angle_beta   90.00
_cell.angle_gamma   90.00
#
_symmetry.space_group_name_H-M   'P 1'
#
loop_
_entity.id
_entity.type
_entity.pdbx_description
1 polymer ?
#
loop_
_entity_poly.entity_id
_entity_poly.type
_entity_poly.pdbx_seq_one_letter_code
_entity_poly.pdbx_strand_id
1 'polypeptide(L)'
;MEIAYRLLFDSRVRCLRAASMVKKALELIHDTGIDVVFLTFDGPSTNTAMARGLGCTFEAEAIKSHFPHPVTQKDIIVIYDSSHMVTLIRNYLALKDPIFDSQNRMVRWDIIIKLHELQKKEGLHLANKLKTRHIQWQKEKMEVNLATQVFPKSVTDALLHLNHSLQRPDFEGCEATVDFVNLFDSLFDIFYSKNLLAKGFKFPLSKNNNENIFKFVCDAES
;
A
#
# COMPACT_ATOMS: atom_id res chain seq x y z
N MET A 1 5.75 -27.62 -0.27
CA MET A 1 6.42 -26.38 -0.72
C MET A 1 5.32 -25.41 -1.07
N GLU A 2 5.12 -24.37 -0.26
CA GLU A 2 4.12 -23.33 -0.51
C GLU A 2 4.74 -22.28 -1.46
N ILE A 3 4.11 -22.03 -2.61
CA ILE A 3 4.62 -21.09 -3.60
C ILE A 3 3.58 -19.99 -3.80
N ALA A 4 4.02 -18.74 -3.67
CA ALA A 4 3.24 -17.58 -4.02
C ALA A 4 3.22 -17.40 -5.55
N TYR A 5 2.04 -17.39 -6.16
CA TYR A 5 1.88 -17.09 -7.58
C TYR A 5 1.33 -15.69 -7.77
N ARG A 6 1.95 -14.93 -8.68
CA ARG A 6 1.42 -13.67 -9.19
C ARG A 6 0.89 -13.91 -10.60
N LEU A 7 -0.43 -13.93 -10.74
CA LEU A 7 -1.06 -14.04 -12.05
C LEU A 7 -1.28 -12.64 -12.62
N LEU A 8 -0.65 -12.35 -13.75
CA LEU A 8 -0.86 -11.11 -14.51
C LEU A 8 -1.85 -11.40 -15.63
N PHE A 9 -3.06 -10.85 -15.52
CA PHE A 9 -4.05 -10.91 -16.60
C PHE A 9 -3.99 -9.65 -17.44
N ASP A 10 -3.96 -9.81 -18.77
CA ASP A 10 -4.10 -8.71 -19.71
C ASP A 10 -5.51 -8.11 -19.58
N SER A 11 -5.58 -6.78 -19.51
CA SER A 11 -6.80 -5.96 -19.57
C SER A 11 -7.80 -6.33 -20.67
N ARG A 12 -7.37 -7.02 -21.73
CA ARG A 12 -8.19 -7.49 -22.85
C ARG A 12 -8.96 -8.79 -22.56
N VAL A 13 -8.63 -9.50 -21.49
CA VAL A 13 -9.34 -10.73 -21.09
C VAL A 13 -10.59 -10.34 -20.31
N ARG A 14 -11.77 -10.73 -20.82
CA ARG A 14 -13.04 -10.54 -20.10
C ARG A 14 -12.96 -11.19 -18.71
N CYS A 15 -13.50 -10.52 -17.69
CA CYS A 15 -13.35 -10.89 -16.27
C CYS A 15 -13.72 -12.36 -15.97
N LEU A 16 -14.82 -12.87 -16.55
CA LEU A 16 -15.23 -14.27 -16.40
C LEU A 16 -14.19 -15.25 -16.97
N ARG A 17 -13.58 -14.90 -18.11
CA ARG A 17 -12.53 -15.72 -18.74
C ARG A 17 -11.26 -15.71 -17.89
N ALA A 18 -10.90 -14.56 -17.32
CA ALA A 18 -9.77 -14.45 -16.40
C ALA A 18 -9.99 -15.33 -15.14
N ALA A 19 -11.18 -15.27 -14.52
CA ALA A 19 -11.52 -16.12 -13.38
C ALA A 19 -11.46 -17.62 -13.71
N SER A 20 -11.97 -18.04 -14.88
CA SER A 20 -11.83 -19.42 -15.35
C SER A 20 -10.37 -19.82 -15.57
N MET A 21 -9.54 -18.92 -16.11
CA MET A 21 -8.11 -19.17 -16.28
C MET A 21 -7.37 -19.31 -14.95
N VAL A 22 -7.70 -18.49 -13.94
CA VAL A 22 -7.17 -18.66 -12.57
C VAL A 22 -7.50 -20.05 -12.04
N LYS A 23 -8.78 -20.46 -12.11
CA LYS A 23 -9.20 -21.81 -11.66
C LYS A 23 -8.43 -22.90 -12.39
N LYS A 24 -8.27 -22.78 -13.71
CA LYS A 24 -7.52 -23.78 -14.48
C LYS A 24 -6.03 -23.81 -14.11
N ALA A 25 -5.42 -22.66 -13.87
CA ALA A 25 -4.04 -22.59 -13.40
C ALA A 25 -3.87 -23.28 -12.04
N LEU A 26 -4.81 -23.07 -11.12
CA LEU A 26 -4.81 -23.72 -9.80
C LEU A 26 -4.92 -25.25 -9.89
N GLU A 27 -5.78 -25.76 -10.78
CA GLU A 27 -5.84 -27.21 -11.06
C GLU A 27 -4.49 -27.74 -11.55
N LEU A 28 -3.89 -27.09 -12.55
CA LEU A 28 -2.61 -27.53 -13.13
C LEU A 28 -1.45 -27.44 -12.14
N ILE A 29 -1.44 -26.42 -11.27
CA ILE A 29 -0.43 -26.29 -10.22
C ILE A 29 -0.63 -27.38 -9.16
N HIS A 30 -1.87 -27.68 -8.80
CA HIS A 30 -2.18 -28.74 -7.85
C HIS A 30 -1.66 -30.10 -8.31
N ASP A 31 -1.76 -30.42 -9.61
CA ASP A 31 -1.24 -31.67 -10.20
C ASP A 31 0.27 -31.84 -10.02
N THR A 32 1.01 -30.75 -9.80
CA THR A 32 2.46 -30.78 -9.50
C THR A 32 2.78 -31.03 -8.02
N GLY A 33 1.77 -31.10 -7.15
CA GLY A 33 1.92 -31.22 -5.70
C GLY A 33 2.23 -29.90 -4.98
N ILE A 34 2.10 -28.76 -5.65
CA ILE A 34 2.28 -27.42 -5.07
C ILE A 34 0.95 -26.94 -4.47
N ASP A 35 0.98 -26.47 -3.22
CA ASP A 35 -0.19 -25.87 -2.55
C ASP A 35 -0.18 -24.35 -2.74
N VAL A 36 -1.26 -23.80 -3.30
CA VAL A 36 -1.44 -22.38 -3.54
C VAL A 36 -2.38 -21.82 -2.48
N VAL A 37 -1.82 -21.04 -1.56
CA VAL A 37 -2.53 -20.54 -0.37
C VAL A 37 -3.09 -19.13 -0.54
N PHE A 38 -2.51 -18.33 -1.43
CA PHE A 38 -3.01 -16.99 -1.75
C PHE A 38 -2.73 -16.57 -3.19
N LEU A 39 -3.53 -15.63 -3.67
CA LEU A 39 -3.42 -14.94 -4.95
C LEU A 39 -3.21 -13.44 -4.71
N THR A 40 -2.28 -12.83 -5.45
CA THR A 40 -2.10 -11.37 -5.43
C THR A 40 -2.27 -10.74 -6.82
N PHE A 41 -2.81 -9.52 -6.85
CA PHE A 41 -3.12 -8.77 -8.07
C PHE A 41 -2.98 -7.25 -7.86
N ASP A 42 -2.79 -6.50 -8.94
CA ASP A 42 -2.71 -5.03 -8.91
C ASP A 42 -4.11 -4.37 -8.94
N GLY A 43 -4.18 -3.05 -8.72
CA GLY A 43 -5.43 -2.30 -8.55
C GLY A 43 -6.30 -1.95 -9.77
N PRO A 44 -6.00 -2.28 -11.05
CA PRO A 44 -6.92 -2.03 -12.15
C PRO A 44 -8.30 -2.70 -11.95
N SER A 45 -9.36 -1.99 -12.36
CA SER A 45 -10.76 -2.44 -12.19
C SER A 45 -11.06 -3.80 -12.83
N THR A 46 -10.32 -4.17 -13.87
CA THR A 46 -10.41 -5.51 -14.52
C THR A 46 -10.03 -6.63 -13.57
N ASN A 47 -9.03 -6.43 -12.72
CA ASN A 47 -8.53 -7.46 -11.82
C ASN A 47 -9.39 -7.55 -10.55
N THR A 48 -9.92 -6.42 -10.08
CA THR A 48 -11.00 -6.42 -9.08
C THR A 48 -12.24 -7.15 -9.61
N ALA A 49 -12.61 -6.95 -10.88
CA ALA A 49 -13.74 -7.65 -11.48
C ALA A 49 -13.48 -9.15 -11.69
N MET A 50 -12.24 -9.56 -11.99
CA MET A 50 -11.84 -10.97 -11.99
C MET A 50 -12.00 -11.59 -10.59
N ALA A 51 -11.52 -10.92 -9.54
CA ALA A 51 -11.67 -11.40 -8.17
C ALA A 51 -13.15 -11.53 -7.76
N ARG A 52 -14.01 -10.59 -8.19
CA ARG A 52 -15.47 -10.74 -8.09
C ARG A 52 -15.98 -11.99 -8.82
N GLY A 53 -15.48 -12.27 -10.01
CA GLY A 53 -15.78 -13.49 -10.76
C GLY A 53 -15.31 -14.78 -10.08
N LEU A 54 -14.34 -14.70 -9.16
CA LEU A 54 -13.92 -15.82 -8.30
C LEU A 54 -14.80 -15.96 -7.05
N GLY A 55 -15.65 -14.98 -6.75
CA GLY A 55 -16.54 -14.98 -5.59
C GLY A 55 -16.04 -14.12 -4.42
N CYS A 56 -15.06 -13.26 -4.65
CA CYS A 56 -14.55 -12.29 -3.68
C CYS A 56 -15.30 -10.94 -3.77
N THR A 57 -15.30 -10.17 -2.68
CA THR A 57 -15.72 -8.77 -2.68
C THR A 57 -14.80 -7.95 -1.79
N PHE A 58 -14.55 -6.70 -2.18
CA PHE A 58 -13.65 -5.75 -1.49
C PHE A 58 -14.38 -4.45 -1.15
N GLU A 59 -15.70 -4.54 -0.97
CA GLU A 59 -16.52 -3.45 -0.41
C GLU A 59 -16.26 -3.39 1.09
N ALA A 60 -16.06 -2.19 1.64
CA ALA A 60 -15.56 -2.00 3.00
C ALA A 60 -16.42 -2.70 4.06
N GLU A 61 -17.74 -2.73 3.85
CA GLU A 61 -18.72 -3.28 4.78
C GLU A 61 -18.90 -4.81 4.65
N ALA A 62 -18.35 -5.42 3.58
CA ALA A 62 -18.64 -6.80 3.22
C ALA A 62 -17.43 -7.53 2.64
N ILE A 63 -16.22 -7.21 3.10
CA ILE A 63 -14.98 -7.79 2.55
C ILE A 63 -15.03 -9.32 2.64
N LYS A 64 -14.93 -9.96 1.48
CA LYS A 64 -14.73 -11.39 1.31
C LYS A 64 -13.51 -11.60 0.43
N SER A 65 -12.36 -11.79 1.06
CA SER A 65 -11.05 -11.89 0.41
C SER A 65 -10.61 -13.33 0.17
N HIS A 66 -11.54 -14.27 -0.03
CA HIS A 66 -11.18 -15.67 -0.33
C HIS A 66 -12.19 -16.36 -1.24
N PHE A 67 -11.75 -17.46 -1.87
CA PHE A 67 -12.60 -18.38 -2.61
C PHE A 67 -12.05 -19.82 -2.50
N PRO A 68 -12.90 -20.86 -2.63
CA PRO A 68 -12.44 -22.25 -2.52
C PRO A 68 -11.60 -22.67 -3.72
N HIS A 69 -10.49 -23.36 -3.46
CA HIS A 69 -9.65 -23.99 -4.48
C HIS A 69 -10.48 -24.98 -5.31
N PRO A 70 -10.38 -24.98 -6.65
CA PRO A 70 -11.24 -25.79 -7.54
C PRO A 70 -11.10 -27.32 -7.39
N VAL A 71 -10.16 -27.79 -6.57
CA VAL A 71 -9.84 -29.22 -6.40
C VAL A 71 -9.93 -29.58 -4.92
N THR A 72 -9.12 -28.93 -4.08
CA THR A 72 -9.03 -29.24 -2.65
C THR A 72 -10.14 -28.62 -1.80
N GLN A 73 -10.89 -27.65 -2.34
CA GLN A 73 -11.88 -26.83 -1.62
C GLN A 73 -11.32 -26.02 -0.43
N LYS A 74 -10.00 -26.02 -0.21
CA LYS A 74 -9.36 -25.12 0.76
C LYS A 74 -9.48 -23.68 0.30
N ASP A 75 -9.58 -22.75 1.24
CA ASP A 75 -9.63 -21.32 0.90
C ASP A 75 -8.32 -20.83 0.31
N ILE A 76 -8.44 -20.09 -0.79
CA ILE A 76 -7.37 -19.29 -1.38
C ILE A 76 -7.65 -17.83 -1.02
N ILE A 77 -6.74 -17.23 -0.27
CA ILE A 77 -6.83 -15.81 0.11
C ILE A 77 -6.49 -14.95 -1.12
N VAL A 78 -7.17 -13.83 -1.32
CA VAL A 78 -6.97 -12.90 -2.43
C VAL A 78 -6.65 -11.51 -1.87
N ILE A 79 -5.46 -11.00 -2.18
CA ILE A 79 -4.92 -9.77 -1.60
C ILE A 79 -4.40 -8.84 -2.70
N TYR A 80 -4.63 -7.54 -2.57
CA TYR A 80 -3.97 -6.55 -3.44
C TYR A 80 -2.45 -6.53 -3.22
N ASP A 81 -1.69 -6.30 -4.29
CA ASP A 81 -0.25 -6.09 -4.22
C ASP A 81 0.05 -4.76 -3.51
N SER A 82 0.67 -4.84 -2.33
CA SER A 82 1.02 -3.69 -1.48
C SER A 82 1.88 -2.64 -2.19
N SER A 83 2.75 -3.08 -3.11
CA SER A 83 3.61 -2.19 -3.90
C SER A 83 2.82 -1.30 -4.85
N HIS A 84 1.72 -1.81 -5.40
CA HIS A 84 0.82 -1.00 -6.22
C HIS A 84 -0.11 -0.16 -5.36
N MET A 85 -0.56 -0.68 -4.21
CA MET A 85 -1.46 0.08 -3.33
C MET A 85 -0.82 1.38 -2.84
N VAL A 86 0.46 1.37 -2.45
CA VAL A 86 1.16 2.61 -2.04
C VAL A 86 1.24 3.64 -3.17
N THR A 87 1.36 3.21 -4.43
CA THR A 87 1.31 4.14 -5.58
C THR A 87 -0.06 4.76 -5.75
N LEU A 88 -1.13 3.97 -5.57
CA LEU A 88 -2.51 4.47 -5.63
C LEU A 88 -2.80 5.47 -4.52
N ILE A 89 -2.35 5.19 -3.29
CA ILE A 89 -2.49 6.09 -2.14
C ILE A 89 -1.80 7.42 -2.42
N ARG A 90 -0.54 7.40 -2.88
CA ARG A 90 0.17 8.63 -3.27
C ARG A 90 -0.55 9.39 -4.37
N ASN A 91 -1.00 8.68 -5.41
CA ASN A 91 -1.70 9.31 -6.53
C ASN A 91 -3.02 9.94 -6.08
N TYR A 92 -3.76 9.25 -5.21
CA TYR A 92 -5.02 9.72 -4.67
C TYR A 92 -4.82 10.97 -3.80
N LEU A 93 -3.89 10.91 -2.84
CA LEU A 93 -3.53 12.04 -1.99
C LEU A 93 -3.13 13.26 -2.83
N ALA A 94 -2.28 13.07 -3.83
CA ALA A 94 -1.80 14.17 -4.67
C ALA A 94 -2.84 14.72 -5.67
N LEU A 95 -3.86 13.95 -6.05
CA LEU A 95 -4.91 14.38 -7.00
C LEU A 95 -6.14 14.97 -6.31
N LYS A 96 -6.45 14.52 -5.09
CA LYS A 96 -7.65 14.92 -4.34
C LYS A 96 -7.37 15.93 -3.24
N ASP A 97 -6.15 16.41 -3.16
CA ASP A 97 -5.68 17.38 -2.16
C ASP A 97 -6.64 18.58 -1.99
N PRO A 98 -7.11 18.87 -0.75
CA PRO A 98 -6.94 18.09 0.47
C PRO A 98 -7.92 16.91 0.58
N ILE A 99 -7.48 15.84 1.24
CA ILE A 99 -8.38 14.78 1.72
C ILE A 99 -8.61 14.94 3.23
N PHE A 100 -9.67 14.32 3.74
CA PHE A 100 -10.06 14.42 5.15
C PHE A 100 -10.00 13.05 5.81
N ASP A 101 -9.47 12.99 7.03
CA ASP A 101 -9.51 11.78 7.85
C ASP A 101 -10.88 11.61 8.54
N SER A 102 -11.04 10.53 9.32
CA SER A 102 -12.28 10.23 10.03
C SER A 102 -12.63 11.26 11.11
N GLN A 103 -11.68 12.07 11.56
CA GLN A 103 -11.89 13.19 12.48
C GLN A 103 -12.08 14.53 11.75
N ASN A 104 -12.28 14.52 10.43
CA ASN A 104 -12.44 15.69 9.58
C ASN A 104 -11.22 16.65 9.62
N ARG A 105 -10.02 16.14 9.92
CA ARG A 105 -8.77 16.89 9.84
C ARG A 105 -8.20 16.82 8.41
N MET A 106 -7.56 17.91 7.99
CA MET A 106 -7.05 18.06 6.62
C MET A 106 -5.69 17.36 6.43
N VAL A 107 -5.69 16.32 5.60
CA VAL A 107 -4.49 15.65 5.09
C VAL A 107 -4.11 16.29 3.75
N ARG A 108 -2.88 16.81 3.68
CA ARG A 108 -2.49 17.77 2.65
C ARG A 108 -1.25 17.35 1.88
N TRP A 109 -1.40 17.17 0.58
CA TRP A 109 -0.28 16.99 -0.33
C TRP A 109 0.54 18.28 -0.46
N ASP A 110 -0.10 19.45 -0.37
CA ASP A 110 0.59 20.76 -0.48
C ASP A 110 1.75 20.91 0.52
N ILE A 111 1.63 20.36 1.73
CA ILE A 111 2.69 20.41 2.74
C ILE A 111 3.95 19.65 2.28
N ILE A 112 3.77 18.53 1.59
CA ILE A 112 4.88 17.72 1.05
C ILE A 112 5.57 18.49 -0.09
N ILE A 113 4.80 19.23 -0.90
CA ILE A 113 5.35 20.13 -1.93
C ILE A 113 6.16 21.25 -1.26
N LYS A 114 5.61 21.91 -0.24
CA LYS A 114 6.27 22.98 0.51
C LYS A 114 7.56 22.52 1.17
N LEU A 115 7.58 21.31 1.74
CA LEU A 115 8.80 20.68 2.27
C LEU A 115 9.87 20.57 1.18
N HIS A 116 9.51 20.04 0.01
CA HIS A 116 10.46 19.92 -1.11
C HIS A 116 10.97 21.28 -1.60
N GLU A 117 10.09 22.25 -1.81
CA GLU A 117 10.48 23.59 -2.27
C GLU A 117 11.36 24.32 -1.25
N LEU A 118 11.08 24.15 0.06
CA LEU A 118 11.96 24.67 1.09
C LEU A 118 13.35 24.05 1.02
N GLN A 119 13.46 22.72 0.98
CA GLN A 119 14.75 22.04 0.89
C GLN A 119 15.54 22.46 -0.35
N LYS A 120 14.85 22.64 -1.48
CA LYS A 120 15.44 23.11 -2.73
C LYS A 120 15.92 24.56 -2.62
N LYS A 121 15.16 25.44 -1.95
CA LYS A 121 15.53 26.84 -1.73
C LYS A 121 16.75 26.97 -0.82
N GLU A 122 16.80 26.22 0.27
CA GLU A 122 17.92 26.27 1.23
C GLU A 122 19.15 25.47 0.75
N GLY A 123 18.98 24.59 -0.25
CA GLY A 123 20.04 23.71 -0.73
C GLY A 123 20.39 22.56 0.24
N LEU A 124 19.55 22.31 1.25
CA LEU A 124 19.75 21.32 2.30
C LEU A 124 18.54 20.40 2.45
N HIS A 125 18.78 19.11 2.70
CA HIS A 125 17.74 18.11 2.97
C HIS A 125 17.60 17.84 4.48
N LEU A 126 16.36 17.78 4.96
CA LEU A 126 16.01 17.38 6.32
C LEU A 126 15.94 15.85 6.43
N ALA A 127 17.06 15.19 6.14
CA ALA A 127 17.28 13.74 6.24
C ALA A 127 16.30 12.82 5.46
N ASN A 128 15.42 13.37 4.62
CA ASN A 128 14.52 12.62 3.74
C ASN A 128 15.03 12.60 2.29
N LYS A 129 14.42 11.74 1.46
CA LYS A 129 14.81 11.51 0.07
C LYS A 129 13.94 12.26 -0.95
N LEU A 130 13.09 13.19 -0.52
CA LEU A 130 12.23 13.94 -1.43
C LEU A 130 13.07 14.69 -2.46
N LYS A 131 12.56 14.72 -3.68
CA LYS A 131 13.21 15.30 -4.87
C LYS A 131 12.10 15.77 -5.81
N THR A 132 12.45 16.61 -6.77
CA THR A 132 11.50 17.09 -7.79
C THR A 132 10.72 15.95 -8.46
N ARG A 133 11.38 14.81 -8.72
CA ARG A 133 10.75 13.61 -9.31
C ARG A 133 9.61 13.03 -8.46
N HIS A 134 9.67 13.16 -7.13
CA HIS A 134 8.62 12.74 -6.21
C HIS A 134 7.39 13.66 -6.29
N ILE A 135 7.60 14.95 -6.53
CA ILE A 135 6.54 15.95 -6.66
C ILE A 135 5.94 15.94 -8.07
N GLN A 136 6.78 15.85 -9.10
CA GLN A 136 6.41 15.80 -10.53
C GLN A 136 6.16 14.38 -11.01
N TRP A 137 5.37 13.64 -10.23
CA TRP A 137 5.19 12.21 -10.37
C TRP A 137 4.29 11.78 -11.53
N GLN A 138 3.66 12.72 -12.25
CA GLN A 138 2.58 12.45 -13.21
C GLN A 138 3.02 11.60 -14.42
N LYS A 139 4.30 11.65 -14.80
CA LYS A 139 4.86 10.78 -15.86
C LYS A 139 5.28 9.41 -15.33
N GLU A 140 5.29 9.25 -14.01
CA GLU A 140 5.86 8.11 -13.27
C GLU A 140 4.86 7.63 -12.20
N LYS A 141 3.59 7.57 -12.59
CA LYS A 141 2.47 7.24 -11.70
C LYS A 141 2.58 5.85 -11.08
N MET A 142 3.27 4.93 -11.77
CA MET A 142 3.45 3.53 -11.37
C MET A 142 4.81 3.26 -10.72
N GLU A 143 5.67 4.27 -10.58
CA GLU A 143 6.99 4.09 -9.96
C GLU A 143 6.84 3.93 -8.44
N VAL A 144 6.84 2.67 -7.99
CA VAL A 144 6.72 2.28 -6.58
C VAL A 144 7.80 2.94 -5.73
N ASN A 145 9.05 2.94 -6.20
CA ASN A 145 10.18 3.51 -5.46
C ASN A 145 10.03 5.01 -5.19
N LEU A 146 9.34 5.75 -6.07
CA LEU A 146 9.04 7.15 -5.84
C LEU A 146 7.89 7.28 -4.82
N ALA A 147 6.83 6.49 -4.96
CA ALA A 147 5.70 6.55 -4.04
C ALA A 147 6.12 6.25 -2.59
N THR A 148 6.93 5.21 -2.38
CA THR A 148 7.38 4.80 -1.03
C THR A 148 8.29 5.82 -0.36
N GLN A 149 9.02 6.64 -1.13
CA GLN A 149 9.90 7.68 -0.58
C GLN A 149 9.17 8.96 -0.16
N VAL A 150 7.86 9.04 -0.41
CA VAL A 150 7.02 10.14 0.07
C VAL A 150 6.48 9.86 1.48
N PHE A 151 6.28 8.59 1.83
CA PHE A 151 5.71 8.21 3.12
C PHE A 151 6.68 7.94 4.29
N PRO A 152 8.01 7.91 4.17
CA PRO A 152 8.84 7.40 5.25
C PRO A 152 8.83 8.34 6.46
N LYS A 153 9.03 7.78 7.65
CA LYS A 153 9.19 8.54 8.91
C LYS A 153 10.10 9.78 8.84
N SER A 154 11.15 9.76 8.03
CA SER A 154 12.02 10.95 7.84
C SER A 154 11.27 12.18 7.29
N VAL A 155 10.22 11.97 6.51
CA VAL A 155 9.36 13.06 6.02
C VAL A 155 8.52 13.61 7.17
N THR A 156 7.90 12.75 7.99
CA THR A 156 7.08 13.20 9.11
C THR A 156 7.88 13.90 10.19
N ASP A 157 9.07 13.38 10.52
CA ASP A 157 9.99 14.03 11.44
C ASP A 157 10.40 15.43 10.95
N ALA A 158 10.62 15.59 9.63
CA ALA A 158 10.91 16.89 9.05
C ALA A 158 9.71 17.85 9.15
N LEU A 159 8.48 17.39 8.87
CA LEU A 159 7.28 18.20 9.00
C LEU A 159 7.06 18.68 10.44
N LEU A 160 7.16 17.77 11.40
CA LEU A 160 7.02 18.09 12.83
C LEU A 160 8.12 19.04 13.30
N HIS A 161 9.37 18.85 12.85
CA HIS A 161 10.46 19.77 13.20
C HIS A 161 10.21 21.19 12.67
N LEU A 162 9.76 21.31 11.41
CA LEU A 162 9.44 22.60 10.80
C LEU A 162 8.26 23.30 11.49
N ASN A 163 7.25 22.54 11.91
CA ASN A 163 6.07 23.05 12.60
C ASN A 163 6.35 23.40 14.07
N HIS A 164 6.88 22.45 14.87
CA HIS A 164 6.98 22.63 16.32
C HIS A 164 8.29 23.28 16.75
N SER A 165 9.42 22.92 16.13
CA SER A 165 10.74 23.45 16.53
C SER A 165 11.06 24.79 15.87
N LEU A 166 10.78 24.90 14.56
CA LEU A 166 11.07 26.12 13.80
C LEU A 166 9.85 27.05 13.63
N GLN A 167 8.66 26.61 14.02
CA GLN A 167 7.42 27.42 14.03
C GLN A 167 7.14 28.10 12.68
N ARG A 168 7.36 27.37 11.59
CA ARG A 168 7.14 27.91 10.24
C ARG A 168 5.65 27.90 9.90
N PRO A 169 5.04 29.06 9.56
CA PRO A 169 3.61 29.15 9.26
C PRO A 169 3.16 28.22 8.12
N ASP A 170 4.04 27.98 7.14
CA ASP A 170 3.75 27.12 5.98
C ASP A 170 3.41 25.67 6.37
N PHE A 171 3.81 25.23 7.57
CA PHE A 171 3.71 23.86 8.08
C PHE A 171 2.75 23.72 9.27
N GLU A 172 2.03 24.79 9.62
CA GLU A 172 1.03 24.77 10.68
C GLU A 172 -0.09 23.75 10.37
N GLY A 173 -0.53 23.00 11.38
CA GLY A 173 -1.60 22.02 11.22
C GLY A 173 -1.21 20.82 10.33
N CYS A 174 0.06 20.42 10.31
CA CYS A 174 0.55 19.27 9.53
C CYS A 174 0.27 17.91 10.20
N GLU A 175 -0.24 17.90 11.42
CA GLU A 175 -0.41 16.71 12.28
C GLU A 175 -1.23 15.62 11.59
N ALA A 176 -2.36 15.97 10.97
CA ALA A 176 -3.18 14.98 10.25
C ALA A 176 -2.43 14.38 9.04
N THR A 177 -1.60 15.17 8.37
CA THR A 177 -0.75 14.67 7.27
C THR A 177 0.35 13.75 7.81
N VAL A 178 0.93 14.10 8.96
CA VAL A 178 1.91 13.26 9.66
C VAL A 178 1.31 11.92 10.07
N ASP A 179 0.11 11.91 10.66
CA ASP A 179 -0.60 10.70 11.05
C ASP A 179 -0.89 9.81 9.83
N PHE A 180 -1.43 10.40 8.76
CA PHE A 180 -1.69 9.70 7.50
C PHE A 180 -0.42 9.07 6.92
N VAL A 181 0.67 9.83 6.87
CA VAL A 181 1.94 9.36 6.33
C VAL A 181 2.51 8.21 7.17
N ASN A 182 2.54 8.36 8.50
CA ASN A 182 3.03 7.31 9.41
C ASN A 182 2.20 6.03 9.34
N LEU A 183 0.87 6.15 9.18
CA LEU A 183 -0.05 5.03 9.00
C LEU A 183 0.35 4.21 7.76
N PHE A 184 0.49 4.88 6.60
CA PHE A 184 0.81 4.18 5.36
C PHE A 184 2.27 3.71 5.26
N ASP A 185 3.23 4.37 5.92
CA ASP A 185 4.60 3.85 6.08
C ASP A 185 4.58 2.52 6.84
N SER A 186 3.87 2.49 7.97
CA SER A 186 3.76 1.31 8.83
C SER A 186 3.03 0.15 8.14
N LEU A 187 1.90 0.43 7.48
CA LEU A 187 1.19 -0.58 6.69
C LEU A 187 2.08 -1.12 5.56
N PHE A 188 2.76 -0.24 4.83
CA PHE A 188 3.66 -0.68 3.76
C PHE A 188 4.80 -1.55 4.29
N ASP A 189 5.41 -1.18 5.42
CA ASP A 189 6.45 -1.97 6.06
C ASP A 189 5.97 -3.37 6.47
N ILE A 190 4.76 -3.49 7.02
CA ILE A 190 4.15 -4.78 7.37
C ILE A 190 3.95 -5.65 6.12
N PHE A 191 3.25 -5.11 5.10
CA PHE A 191 2.86 -5.85 3.90
C PHE A 191 3.99 -6.02 2.86
N TYR A 192 5.15 -5.39 3.08
CA TYR A 192 6.32 -5.49 2.20
C TYR A 192 7.60 -5.89 2.96
N SER A 193 7.46 -6.47 4.16
CA SER A 193 8.57 -6.97 4.97
C SER A 193 9.30 -8.12 4.26
N LYS A 194 10.61 -7.94 4.02
CA LYS A 194 11.48 -8.93 3.34
C LYS A 194 12.82 -9.16 4.04
N ASN A 195 13.16 -8.30 5.00
CA ASN A 195 14.48 -8.28 5.61
C ASN A 195 14.44 -8.86 7.04
N LEU A 196 15.00 -10.05 7.22
CA LEU A 196 15.09 -10.73 8.52
C LEU A 196 15.96 -10.00 9.56
N LEU A 197 16.75 -9.01 9.15
CA LEU A 197 17.55 -8.18 10.05
C LEU A 197 16.89 -6.82 10.35
N ALA A 198 15.75 -6.54 9.73
CA ALA A 198 15.03 -5.31 10.01
C ALA A 198 14.39 -5.34 11.40
N LYS A 199 14.00 -4.17 11.90
CA LYS A 199 13.37 -3.99 13.20
C LYS A 199 11.98 -3.39 13.02
N GLY A 200 11.14 -3.52 14.05
CA GLY A 200 9.77 -3.00 14.03
C GLY A 200 8.94 -3.66 12.93
N PHE A 201 8.10 -2.87 12.27
CA PHE A 201 7.18 -3.35 11.23
C PHE A 201 7.84 -3.86 9.95
N LYS A 202 9.12 -3.52 9.72
CA LYS A 202 9.91 -4.06 8.59
C LYS A 202 10.36 -5.50 8.80
N PHE A 203 10.33 -6.00 10.05
CA PHE A 203 10.67 -7.38 10.37
C PHE A 203 9.51 -8.30 9.96
N PRO A 204 9.77 -9.40 9.22
CA PRO A 204 8.71 -10.31 8.79
C PRO A 204 7.84 -10.84 9.93
N LEU A 205 6.58 -11.14 9.62
CA LEU A 205 5.64 -11.70 10.57
C LEU A 205 6.17 -13.03 11.14
N SER A 206 6.11 -13.15 12.46
CA SER A 206 6.62 -14.27 13.24
C SER A 206 5.78 -14.44 14.50
N LYS A 207 5.98 -15.56 15.22
CA LYS A 207 5.33 -15.80 16.51
C LYS A 207 5.67 -14.75 17.58
N ASN A 208 6.76 -13.98 17.40
CA ASN A 208 7.24 -13.02 18.39
C ASN A 208 6.69 -11.59 18.18
N ASN A 209 6.16 -11.28 16.99
CA ASN A 209 5.67 -9.93 16.65
C ASN A 209 4.23 -9.91 16.12
N ASN A 210 3.58 -11.08 15.96
CA ASN A 210 2.23 -11.19 15.43
C ASN A 210 1.19 -10.39 16.23
N GLU A 211 1.22 -10.44 17.56
CA GLU A 211 0.29 -9.70 18.41
C GLU A 211 0.37 -8.19 18.17
N ASN A 212 1.59 -7.65 18.10
CA ASN A 212 1.82 -6.23 17.85
C ASN A 212 1.38 -5.82 16.44
N ILE A 213 1.67 -6.65 15.43
CA ILE A 213 1.26 -6.38 14.04
C ILE A 213 -0.26 -6.42 13.92
N PHE A 214 -0.92 -7.44 14.46
CA PHE A 214 -2.38 -7.57 14.36
C PHE A 214 -3.09 -6.48 15.15
N LYS A 215 -2.59 -6.11 16.34
CA LYS A 215 -3.11 -4.96 17.08
C LYS A 215 -3.05 -3.69 16.22
N PHE A 216 -1.90 -3.39 15.64
CA PHE A 216 -1.75 -2.22 14.76
C PHE A 216 -2.72 -2.25 13.58
N VAL A 217 -2.88 -3.41 12.91
CA VAL A 217 -3.79 -3.53 11.76
C VAL A 217 -5.25 -3.33 12.17
N CYS A 218 -5.68 -3.85 13.33
CA CYS A 218 -7.03 -3.59 13.86
C CYS A 218 -7.24 -2.11 14.20
N ASP A 219 -6.25 -1.46 14.82
CA ASP A 219 -6.32 -0.04 15.15
C ASP A 219 -6.36 0.83 13.86
N ALA A 220 -5.68 0.40 12.80
CA ALA A 220 -5.65 1.08 11.50
C ALA A 220 -6.96 0.97 10.69
N GLU A 221 -7.83 0.00 11.01
CA GLU A 221 -9.14 -0.17 10.39
C GLU A 221 -10.21 0.74 11.01
N SER A 222 -9.95 1.26 12.22
CA SER A 222 -10.88 2.03 13.06
C SER A 222 -10.95 3.51 12.66
#